data_AF-A0A1D9LC66-F1
#
_entry.id   AF-A0A1D9LC66-F1
#
_cell.length_a   1.000
_cell.length_b   1.000
_cell.length_c   1.000
_cell.angle_alpha   90.00
_cell.angle_beta   90.00
_cell.angle_gamma   90.00
#
_symmetry.space_group_name_H-M   'P 1'
#
loop_
_entity.id
_entity.type
_entity.pdbx_description
1 polymer ?
#
loop_
_entity_poly.entity_id
_entity_poly.type
_entity_poly.pdbx_seq_one_letter_code
_entity_poly.pdbx_strand_id
1 'polypeptide(L)'
;MAKRDLSKQLESLTFRCTACANTFDAAPGRVEDAPELEHHPFAYFADCTRCGEEAAQAPFHKSLVKAWASATGPRTAAGKAASAKNLEGHPTPEEALRTRFNALKHGMTAETAQYFPARPGKYPACSSCDVDPGYCAKQPACIKQTQLFMVHHAAFEQRNPKHLTPIYSSIQASITAIIQQILQTIIADGVKLEHPAWAVTREGDIVIGEYADFETGEKRIIMETKAHPLLKPLQEFLSRNNLALSDMGMTPKAIEQEEQQMGRLAPAGDGPRTLSLEDYAAKQAESMAALKALADRANARKQRDPVLIEYQQQNGGEQ
;
A
#
# COMPACT_ATOMS: atom_id res chain seq x y z
N MET A 1 -21.83 14.93 -44.95
CA MET A 1 -20.48 15.51 -45.08
C MET A 1 -19.63 14.52 -45.86
N ALA A 2 -19.03 14.94 -46.98
CA ALA A 2 -18.13 14.08 -47.74
C ALA A 2 -17.02 13.56 -46.81
N LYS A 3 -16.74 12.26 -46.88
CA LYS A 3 -15.78 11.59 -46.02
C LYS A 3 -14.40 12.23 -46.27
N ARG A 4 -13.82 12.88 -45.24
CA ARG A 4 -12.49 13.49 -45.34
C ARG A 4 -11.49 12.38 -45.69
N ASP A 5 -10.88 12.52 -46.85
CA ASP A 5 -9.83 11.62 -47.32
C ASP A 5 -8.50 12.13 -46.75
N LEU A 6 -8.15 11.65 -45.56
CA LEU A 6 -6.97 12.12 -44.82
C LEU A 6 -5.64 11.64 -45.43
N SER A 7 -5.68 10.96 -46.59
CA SER A 7 -4.51 10.68 -47.43
C SER A 7 -4.09 11.88 -48.30
N LYS A 8 -4.96 12.88 -48.42
CA LYS A 8 -4.73 14.13 -49.16
C LYS A 8 -4.40 15.27 -48.19
N GLN A 9 -3.98 16.40 -48.74
CA GLN A 9 -3.68 17.59 -47.96
C GLN A 9 -4.87 18.03 -47.10
N LEU A 10 -4.59 18.36 -45.85
CA LEU A 10 -5.61 18.69 -44.85
C LEU A 10 -5.87 20.20 -44.83
N GLU A 11 -7.13 20.60 -44.96
CA GLU A 11 -7.56 22.01 -45.00
C GLU A 11 -7.52 22.69 -43.62
N SER A 12 -7.65 21.92 -42.53
CA SER A 12 -7.69 22.45 -41.16
C SER A 12 -6.90 21.54 -40.21
N LEU A 13 -5.93 22.11 -39.51
CA LEU A 13 -5.00 21.39 -38.64
C LEU A 13 -4.77 22.15 -37.33
N THR A 14 -4.52 21.41 -36.27
CA THR A 14 -4.05 21.98 -35.00
C THR A 14 -2.54 22.11 -34.95
N PHE A 15 -2.06 23.32 -34.68
CA PHE A 15 -0.65 23.69 -34.52
C PHE A 15 -0.32 23.99 -33.07
N ARG A 16 0.94 23.81 -32.69
CA ARG A 16 1.43 24.19 -31.36
C ARG A 16 2.76 24.94 -31.50
N CYS A 17 2.74 26.22 -31.17
CA CYS A 17 3.94 27.06 -31.20
C CYS A 17 4.90 26.68 -30.06
N THR A 18 6.19 26.56 -30.34
CA THR A 18 7.23 26.24 -29.36
C THR A 18 7.62 27.44 -28.50
N ALA A 19 7.61 28.66 -29.04
CA ALA A 19 7.99 29.86 -28.29
C ALA A 19 6.94 30.34 -27.29
N CYS A 20 5.66 30.37 -27.69
CA CYS A 20 4.59 30.88 -26.83
C CYS A 20 3.66 29.80 -26.26
N ALA A 21 3.93 28.52 -26.54
CA ALA A 21 3.13 27.36 -26.16
C ALA A 21 1.64 27.40 -26.59
N ASN A 22 1.26 28.37 -27.44
CA ASN A 22 -0.11 28.53 -27.90
C ASN A 22 -0.51 27.39 -28.83
N THR A 23 -1.73 26.87 -28.64
CA THR A 23 -2.33 25.84 -29.50
C THR A 23 -3.48 26.45 -30.25
N PHE A 24 -3.50 26.31 -31.58
CA PHE A 24 -4.49 26.96 -32.42
C PHE A 24 -4.83 26.09 -33.64
N ASP A 25 -6.06 26.23 -34.13
CA ASP A 25 -6.52 25.59 -35.36
C ASP A 25 -6.44 26.59 -36.51
N ALA A 26 -5.75 26.23 -37.59
CA ALA A 26 -5.59 27.07 -38.76
C ALA A 26 -5.48 26.23 -40.04
N ALA A 27 -5.62 26.91 -41.19
CA ALA A 27 -5.19 26.35 -42.46
C ALA A 27 -3.65 26.38 -42.53
N PRO A 28 -3.02 25.37 -43.15
CA PRO A 28 -1.57 25.37 -43.29
C PRO A 28 -1.11 26.50 -44.21
N GLY A 29 -0.14 27.30 -43.74
CA GLY A 29 0.50 28.34 -44.55
C GLY A 29 1.57 27.75 -45.47
N ARG A 30 2.32 26.76 -44.98
CA ARG A 30 3.34 26.03 -45.72
C ARG A 30 3.15 24.52 -45.57
N VAL A 31 3.22 23.81 -46.68
CA VAL A 31 3.15 22.34 -46.75
C VAL A 31 4.43 21.85 -47.40
N GLU A 32 5.13 20.95 -46.73
CA GLU A 32 6.33 20.29 -47.24
C GLU A 32 6.04 18.81 -47.49
N ASP A 33 6.52 18.30 -48.61
CA ASP A 33 6.46 16.87 -48.92
C ASP A 33 7.46 16.14 -48.02
N ALA A 34 6.93 15.30 -47.13
CA ALA A 34 7.72 14.55 -46.15
C ALA A 34 7.49 13.05 -46.39
N PRO A 35 8.12 12.46 -47.42
CA PRO A 35 7.88 11.07 -47.83
C PRO A 35 8.30 10.05 -46.76
N GLU A 36 9.11 10.46 -45.77
CA GLU A 36 9.51 9.62 -44.63
C GLU A 36 8.36 9.30 -43.66
N LEU A 37 7.25 10.06 -43.70
CA LEU A 37 6.08 9.83 -42.86
C LEU A 37 5.15 8.78 -43.51
N GLU A 38 5.34 7.51 -43.16
CA GLU A 38 4.60 6.35 -43.72
C GLU A 38 3.07 6.50 -43.75
N HIS A 39 2.49 7.22 -42.78
CA HIS A 39 1.03 7.32 -42.62
C HIS A 39 0.42 8.60 -43.22
N HIS A 40 1.23 9.65 -43.42
CA HIS A 40 0.78 10.92 -43.98
C HIS A 40 1.98 11.72 -44.52
N PRO A 41 2.24 11.72 -45.83
CA PRO A 41 3.49 12.20 -46.43
C PRO A 41 3.57 13.73 -46.56
N PHE A 42 2.95 14.48 -45.64
CA PHE A 42 2.90 15.93 -45.65
C PHE A 42 3.22 16.49 -44.27
N ALA A 43 4.21 17.38 -44.20
CA ALA A 43 4.49 18.20 -43.03
C ALA A 43 3.83 19.57 -43.19
N TYR A 44 3.17 20.05 -42.12
CA TYR A 44 2.42 21.29 -42.14
C TYR A 44 2.99 22.29 -41.16
N PHE A 45 3.01 23.55 -41.60
CA PHE A 45 3.43 24.71 -40.83
C PHE A 45 2.44 25.86 -41.00
N ALA A 46 2.25 26.65 -39.94
CA ALA A 46 1.43 27.85 -39.95
C ALA A 46 2.00 28.88 -38.98
N ASP A 47 1.83 30.16 -39.32
CA ASP A 47 2.27 31.26 -38.47
C ASP A 47 1.42 31.35 -37.21
N CYS A 48 2.06 31.49 -36.06
CA CYS A 48 1.36 31.61 -34.80
C CYS A 48 0.62 32.95 -34.71
N THR A 49 -0.68 32.90 -34.43
CA THR A 49 -1.53 34.08 -34.25
C THR A 49 -1.13 35.01 -33.10
N ARG A 50 -0.20 34.57 -32.22
CA ARG A 50 0.19 35.29 -31.01
C ARG A 50 1.60 35.90 -31.07
N CYS A 51 2.56 35.20 -31.64
CA CYS A 51 3.96 35.65 -31.72
C CYS A 51 4.48 35.78 -33.15
N GLY A 52 3.71 35.38 -34.17
CA GLY A 52 4.11 35.45 -35.57
C GLY A 52 5.18 34.43 -35.99
N GLU A 53 5.71 33.63 -35.05
CA GLU A 53 6.65 32.56 -35.40
C GLU A 53 5.94 31.37 -36.03
N GLU A 54 6.63 30.73 -36.98
CA GLU A 54 6.14 29.55 -37.66
C GLU A 54 6.06 28.36 -36.70
N ALA A 55 4.86 27.81 -36.55
CA ALA A 55 4.57 26.68 -35.69
C ALA A 55 4.38 25.40 -36.50
N ALA A 56 5.01 24.32 -36.05
CA ALA A 56 4.77 23.00 -36.60
C ALA A 56 3.45 22.40 -36.08
N GLN A 57 2.91 21.43 -36.83
CA GLN A 57 1.73 20.68 -36.45
C GLN A 57 1.88 20.05 -35.04
N ALA A 58 0.82 20.13 -34.24
CA ALA A 58 0.84 19.65 -32.87
C ALA A 58 1.11 18.12 -32.79
N PRO A 59 1.96 17.64 -31.85
CA PRO A 59 2.31 16.22 -31.75
C PRO A 59 1.11 15.28 -31.57
N PHE A 60 0.13 15.68 -30.75
CA PHE A 60 -1.10 14.89 -30.56
C PHE A 60 -1.91 14.80 -31.85
N HIS A 61 -1.92 15.86 -32.67
CA HIS A 61 -2.66 15.86 -33.92
C HIS A 61 -2.01 14.93 -34.96
N LYS A 62 -0.66 14.89 -35.01
CA LYS A 62 0.08 13.87 -35.78
C LYS A 62 -0.30 12.45 -35.36
N SER A 63 -0.40 12.20 -34.04
CA SER A 63 -0.78 10.88 -33.53
C SER A 63 -2.22 10.49 -33.89
N LEU A 64 -3.15 11.45 -33.96
CA LEU A 64 -4.54 11.23 -34.39
C LEU A 64 -4.61 10.82 -35.87
N VAL A 65 -3.85 11.47 -36.75
CA VAL A 65 -3.78 11.10 -38.17
C VAL A 65 -3.22 9.69 -38.34
N LYS A 66 -2.16 9.35 -37.59
CA LYS A 66 -1.60 8.00 -37.55
C LYS A 66 -2.63 6.96 -37.11
N ALA A 67 -3.32 7.22 -36.00
CA ALA A 67 -4.35 6.32 -35.48
C ALA A 67 -5.50 6.10 -36.46
N TRP A 68 -5.88 7.13 -37.22
CA TRP A 68 -6.89 7.03 -38.26
C TRP A 68 -6.41 6.20 -39.46
N ALA A 69 -5.19 6.42 -39.94
CA ALA A 69 -4.61 5.66 -41.05
C ALA A 69 -4.50 4.16 -40.70
N SER A 70 -4.17 3.85 -39.44
CA SER A 70 -4.10 2.49 -38.91
C SER A 70 -5.43 1.92 -38.40
N ALA A 71 -6.57 2.61 -38.60
CA ALA A 71 -7.85 2.13 -38.08
C ALA A 71 -8.24 0.78 -38.73
N THR A 72 -8.12 -0.30 -37.97
CA THR A 72 -8.43 -1.68 -38.37
C THR A 72 -9.93 -1.97 -38.27
N GLY A 73 -10.75 -1.16 -38.94
CA GLY A 73 -12.19 -1.38 -39.08
C GLY A 73 -12.56 -1.94 -40.46
N PRO A 74 -13.72 -2.61 -40.60
CA PRO A 74 -14.17 -3.11 -41.89
C PRO A 74 -14.35 -1.96 -42.89
N ARG A 75 -13.58 -2.02 -43.98
CA ARG A 75 -13.56 -0.95 -45.00
C ARG A 75 -14.72 -1.07 -46.01
N THR A 76 -15.23 -2.28 -46.22
CA THR A 76 -16.31 -2.57 -47.18
C THR A 76 -17.68 -2.19 -46.63
N ALA A 77 -18.60 -1.79 -47.52
CA ALA A 77 -19.99 -1.50 -47.13
C ALA A 77 -20.67 -2.71 -46.49
N ALA A 78 -20.42 -3.91 -47.02
CA ALA A 78 -20.88 -5.18 -46.44
C ALA A 78 -20.29 -5.46 -45.05
N GLY A 79 -18.99 -5.21 -44.83
CA GLY A 79 -18.36 -5.40 -43.53
C GLY A 79 -18.87 -4.41 -42.48
N LYS A 80 -19.18 -3.17 -42.88
CA LYS A 80 -19.81 -2.19 -42.00
C LYS A 80 -21.24 -2.57 -41.66
N ALA A 81 -22.02 -3.06 -42.63
CA ALA A 81 -23.37 -3.57 -42.39
C ALA A 81 -23.34 -4.80 -41.45
N ALA A 82 -22.37 -5.70 -41.61
CA ALA A 82 -22.18 -6.83 -40.71
C ALA A 82 -21.81 -6.38 -39.28
N SER A 83 -20.89 -5.41 -39.14
CA SER A 83 -20.57 -4.84 -37.82
C SER A 83 -21.74 -4.10 -37.19
N ALA A 84 -22.51 -3.34 -37.97
CA ALA A 84 -23.71 -2.66 -37.50
C ALA A 84 -24.78 -3.66 -37.05
N LYS A 85 -24.97 -4.76 -37.79
CA LYS A 85 -25.86 -5.85 -37.43
C LYS A 85 -25.40 -6.61 -36.18
N ASN A 86 -24.09 -6.70 -35.95
CA ASN A 86 -23.54 -7.26 -34.70
C ASN A 86 -23.71 -6.33 -33.49
N LEU A 87 -23.96 -5.04 -33.72
CA LEU A 87 -24.25 -4.05 -32.67
C LEU A 87 -25.75 -3.93 -32.40
N GLU A 88 -26.62 -4.34 -33.32
CA GLU A 88 -28.06 -4.44 -33.08
C GLU A 88 -28.34 -5.51 -32.02
N GLY A 89 -28.80 -5.07 -30.84
CA GLY A 89 -29.09 -5.93 -29.70
C GLY A 89 -27.97 -6.05 -28.67
N HIS A 90 -26.80 -5.45 -28.91
CA HIS A 90 -25.68 -5.40 -27.96
C HIS A 90 -25.30 -3.95 -27.60
N PRO A 91 -25.01 -3.63 -26.33
CA PRO A 91 -25.09 -4.51 -25.17
C PRO A 91 -26.53 -4.69 -24.71
N THR A 92 -26.93 -5.94 -24.44
CA THR A 92 -28.16 -6.23 -23.69
C THR A 92 -28.06 -5.64 -22.27
N PRO A 93 -29.17 -5.45 -21.53
CA PRO A 93 -29.13 -4.92 -20.16
C PRO A 93 -28.22 -5.73 -19.21
N GLU A 94 -28.15 -7.05 -19.39
CA GLU A 94 -27.26 -7.93 -18.62
C GLU A 94 -25.78 -7.78 -19.03
N GLU A 95 -25.49 -7.60 -20.32
CA GLU A 95 -24.14 -7.32 -20.81
C GLU A 95 -23.69 -5.90 -20.46
N ALA A 96 -24.60 -4.93 -20.40
CA ALA A 96 -24.35 -3.59 -19.88
C ALA A 96 -23.96 -3.63 -18.39
N LEU A 97 -24.57 -4.50 -17.60
CA LEU A 97 -24.16 -4.74 -16.21
C LEU A 97 -22.75 -5.37 -16.16
N ARG A 98 -22.47 -6.41 -16.96
CA ARG A 98 -21.12 -7.03 -17.01
C ARG A 98 -20.03 -6.09 -17.52
N THR A 99 -20.33 -5.24 -18.50
CA THR A 99 -19.39 -4.23 -19.01
C THR A 99 -19.19 -3.08 -18.03
N ARG A 100 -20.21 -2.68 -17.25
CA ARG A 100 -20.07 -1.75 -16.11
C ARG A 100 -19.11 -2.29 -15.04
N PHE A 101 -19.16 -3.59 -14.74
CA PHE A 101 -18.19 -4.22 -13.83
C PHE A 101 -16.78 -4.33 -14.43
N ASN A 102 -16.64 -4.47 -15.75
CA ASN A 102 -15.32 -4.39 -16.39
C ASN A 102 -14.77 -2.95 -16.42
N ALA A 103 -15.62 -1.93 -16.58
CA ALA A 103 -15.22 -0.53 -16.50
C ALA A 103 -14.73 -0.14 -15.09
N LEU A 104 -15.24 -0.80 -14.03
CA LEU A 104 -14.73 -0.67 -12.67
C LEU A 104 -13.29 -1.15 -12.49
N LYS A 105 -12.73 -1.96 -13.40
CA LYS A 105 -11.30 -2.37 -13.35
C LYS A 105 -10.32 -1.24 -13.71
N HIS A 106 -10.82 -0.12 -14.23
CA HIS A 106 -9.99 1.01 -14.68
C HIS A 106 -10.29 2.31 -13.93
N GLY A 107 -11.02 2.23 -12.81
CA GLY A 107 -11.20 3.38 -11.92
C GLY A 107 -9.85 3.85 -11.38
N MET A 108 -9.67 5.17 -11.27
CA MET A 108 -8.44 5.80 -10.76
C MET A 108 -8.08 5.39 -9.32
N THR A 109 -9.03 4.76 -8.60
CA THR A 109 -8.89 4.19 -7.25
C THR A 109 -9.16 2.68 -7.21
N ALA A 110 -9.29 2.02 -8.36
CA ALA A 110 -9.57 0.58 -8.42
C ALA A 110 -8.25 -0.18 -8.30
N GLU A 111 -7.93 -0.66 -7.09
CA GLU A 111 -6.87 -1.65 -6.92
C GLU A 111 -7.33 -2.97 -7.54
N THR A 112 -6.65 -3.41 -8.60
CA THR A 112 -6.82 -4.77 -9.11
C THR A 112 -6.38 -5.72 -8.00
N ALA A 113 -7.31 -6.52 -7.46
CA ALA A 113 -6.96 -7.60 -6.54
C ALA A 113 -5.90 -8.49 -7.21
N GLN A 114 -4.66 -8.40 -6.74
CA GLN A 114 -3.53 -9.18 -7.23
C GLN A 114 -3.65 -10.60 -6.67
N TYR A 115 -4.52 -11.41 -7.26
CA TYR A 115 -4.58 -12.82 -6.93
C TYR A 115 -3.29 -13.51 -7.37
N PHE A 116 -2.71 -14.33 -6.49
CA PHE A 116 -1.57 -15.16 -6.84
C PHE A 116 -2.01 -16.20 -7.87
N PRO A 117 -1.39 -16.28 -9.07
CA PRO A 117 -1.82 -17.23 -10.09
C PRO A 117 -1.64 -18.68 -9.62
N ALA A 118 -2.52 -19.57 -10.06
CA ALA A 118 -2.36 -20.99 -9.80
C ALA A 118 -1.17 -21.55 -10.60
N ARG A 119 -0.03 -21.74 -9.95
CA ARG A 119 1.19 -22.33 -10.54
C ARG A 119 1.72 -23.45 -9.64
N PRO A 120 1.24 -24.68 -9.81
CA PRO A 120 1.70 -25.81 -9.01
C PRO A 120 3.23 -25.98 -9.11
N GLY A 121 3.89 -26.18 -7.97
CA GLY A 121 5.34 -26.40 -7.90
C GLY A 121 6.23 -25.17 -8.16
N LYS A 122 5.67 -23.97 -8.39
CA LYS A 122 6.46 -22.75 -8.62
C LYS A 122 6.62 -21.88 -7.38
N TYR A 123 5.77 -22.04 -6.37
CA TYR A 123 5.91 -21.31 -5.11
C TYR A 123 6.75 -22.12 -4.12
N PRO A 124 7.60 -21.48 -3.28
CA PRO A 124 8.34 -22.16 -2.22
C PRO A 124 7.42 -22.94 -1.28
N ALA A 125 6.23 -22.42 -1.01
CA ALA A 125 5.22 -23.06 -0.18
C ALA A 125 4.59 -24.31 -0.83
N CYS A 126 4.78 -24.55 -2.13
CA CYS A 126 4.21 -25.72 -2.80
C CYS A 126 4.81 -27.05 -2.33
N SER A 127 6.06 -27.06 -1.83
CA SER A 127 6.72 -28.29 -1.37
C SER A 127 6.08 -28.89 -0.12
N SER A 128 5.53 -28.03 0.74
CA SER A 128 4.83 -28.41 1.98
C SER A 128 3.31 -28.22 1.87
N CYS A 129 2.77 -28.05 0.65
CA CYS A 129 1.36 -27.79 0.45
C CYS A 129 0.55 -29.09 0.40
N ASP A 130 -0.54 -29.10 1.15
CA ASP A 130 -1.57 -30.15 1.25
C ASP A 130 -2.55 -30.16 0.06
N VAL A 131 -2.48 -29.18 -0.85
CA VAL A 131 -3.40 -29.07 -1.99
C VAL A 131 -2.92 -29.94 -3.15
N ASP A 132 -3.78 -30.82 -3.64
CA ASP A 132 -3.51 -31.65 -4.82
C ASP A 132 -3.06 -30.80 -6.03
N PRO A 133 -1.92 -31.11 -6.68
CA PRO A 133 -1.42 -30.35 -7.83
C PRO A 133 -2.42 -30.29 -9.00
N GLY A 134 -3.19 -31.37 -9.22
CA GLY A 134 -4.19 -31.44 -10.27
C GLY A 134 -5.40 -30.55 -10.01
N TYR A 135 -5.84 -30.47 -8.76
CA TYR A 135 -6.86 -29.52 -8.32
C TYR A 135 -6.34 -28.07 -8.35
N CYS A 136 -5.11 -27.83 -7.87
CA CYS A 136 -4.48 -26.52 -7.84
C CYS A 136 -4.40 -25.89 -9.23
N ALA A 137 -3.99 -26.65 -10.25
CA ALA A 137 -3.87 -26.17 -11.64
C ALA A 137 -5.20 -25.69 -12.25
N LYS A 138 -6.33 -26.22 -11.77
CA LYS A 138 -7.67 -25.87 -12.28
C LYS A 138 -8.24 -24.61 -11.65
N GLN A 139 -7.66 -24.14 -10.55
CA GLN A 139 -8.15 -22.95 -9.85
C GLN A 139 -7.67 -21.67 -10.55
N PRO A 140 -8.44 -20.58 -10.50
CA PRO A 140 -8.01 -19.30 -11.05
C PRO A 140 -6.85 -18.67 -10.25
N ALA A 141 -6.68 -19.07 -8.98
CA ALA A 141 -5.66 -18.55 -8.08
C ALA A 141 -5.13 -19.63 -7.13
N CYS A 142 -3.93 -19.39 -6.57
CA CYS A 142 -3.37 -20.22 -5.51
C CYS A 142 -4.18 -20.05 -4.22
N ILE A 143 -4.86 -21.11 -3.78
CA ILE A 143 -5.76 -21.08 -2.62
C ILE A 143 -5.03 -20.65 -1.35
N LYS A 144 -3.87 -21.25 -1.04
CA LYS A 144 -3.15 -20.98 0.22
C LYS A 144 -2.59 -19.56 0.30
N GLN A 145 -1.98 -19.08 -0.79
CA GLN A 145 -1.45 -17.71 -0.83
C GLN A 145 -2.58 -16.68 -0.82
N THR A 146 -3.69 -16.97 -1.51
CA THR A 146 -4.87 -16.10 -1.48
C THR A 146 -5.50 -16.09 -0.10
N GLN A 147 -5.60 -17.23 0.59
CA GLN A 147 -6.09 -17.31 1.96
C GLN A 147 -5.21 -16.49 2.91
N LEU A 148 -3.89 -16.64 2.83
CA LEU A 148 -2.95 -15.87 3.64
C LEU A 148 -3.13 -14.36 3.42
N PHE A 149 -3.15 -13.93 2.15
CA PHE A 149 -3.38 -12.54 1.78
C PHE A 149 -4.71 -12.01 2.31
N MET A 150 -5.80 -12.77 2.14
CA MET A 150 -7.13 -12.37 2.60
C MET A 150 -7.21 -12.25 4.12
N VAL A 151 -6.53 -13.12 4.87
CA VAL A 151 -6.45 -13.01 6.34
C VAL A 151 -5.71 -11.75 6.76
N HIS A 152 -4.59 -11.41 6.11
CA HIS A 152 -3.89 -10.15 6.34
C HIS A 152 -4.75 -8.94 5.98
N HIS A 153 -5.37 -8.96 4.80
CA HIS A 153 -6.22 -7.86 4.32
C HIS A 153 -7.42 -7.64 5.25
N ALA A 154 -8.12 -8.71 5.63
CA ALA A 154 -9.24 -8.64 6.56
C ALA A 154 -8.83 -8.11 7.95
N ALA A 155 -7.65 -8.51 8.45
CA ALA A 155 -7.13 -8.00 9.71
C ALA A 155 -6.85 -6.49 9.66
N PHE A 156 -6.35 -5.99 8.52
CA PHE A 156 -6.13 -4.55 8.30
C PHE A 156 -7.43 -3.77 8.12
N GLU A 157 -8.37 -4.28 7.32
CA GLU A 157 -9.67 -3.62 7.12
C GLU A 157 -10.46 -3.52 8.42
N GLN A 158 -10.49 -4.60 9.21
CA GLN A 158 -11.22 -4.65 10.48
C GLN A 158 -10.45 -4.00 11.64
N ARG A 159 -9.20 -3.56 11.41
CA ARG A 159 -8.28 -3.03 12.44
C ARG A 159 -8.17 -3.95 13.66
N ASN A 160 -8.28 -5.25 13.45
CA ASN A 160 -8.25 -6.23 14.52
C ASN A 160 -7.04 -7.18 14.35
N PRO A 161 -5.93 -6.91 15.06
CA PRO A 161 -4.71 -7.69 14.91
C PRO A 161 -4.83 -9.11 15.48
N LYS A 162 -5.88 -9.41 16.25
CA LYS A 162 -6.08 -10.74 16.86
C LYS A 162 -6.14 -11.86 15.82
N HIS A 163 -6.63 -11.57 14.61
CA HIS A 163 -6.70 -12.54 13.51
C HIS A 163 -5.33 -13.02 13.01
N LEU A 164 -4.26 -12.25 13.25
CA LEU A 164 -2.90 -12.58 12.82
C LEU A 164 -2.08 -13.27 13.91
N THR A 165 -2.60 -13.36 15.14
CA THR A 165 -1.88 -13.96 16.27
C THR A 165 -1.41 -15.40 16.02
N PRO A 166 -2.17 -16.31 15.35
CA PRO A 166 -1.68 -17.66 15.08
C PRO A 166 -0.56 -17.70 14.04
N ILE A 167 -0.60 -16.78 13.07
CA ILE A 167 0.41 -16.69 12.01
C ILE A 167 1.71 -16.14 12.60
N TYR A 168 1.62 -15.05 13.36
CA TYR A 168 2.80 -14.45 13.98
C TYR A 168 3.40 -15.31 15.09
N SER A 169 2.58 -16.04 15.86
CA SER A 169 3.11 -16.98 16.85
C SER A 169 3.89 -18.12 16.19
N SER A 170 3.39 -18.64 15.06
CA SER A 170 4.09 -19.65 14.27
C SER A 170 5.41 -19.12 13.69
N ILE A 171 5.42 -17.91 13.12
CA ILE A 171 6.63 -17.27 12.62
C ILE A 171 7.63 -17.07 13.76
N GLN A 172 7.19 -16.56 14.90
CA GLN A 172 8.07 -16.31 16.04
C GLN A 172 8.66 -17.61 16.61
N ALA A 173 7.86 -18.68 16.67
CA ALA A 173 8.34 -20.00 17.05
C ALA A 173 9.42 -20.50 16.08
N SER A 174 9.20 -20.34 14.76
CA SER A 174 10.17 -20.77 13.75
C SER A 174 11.50 -19.99 13.84
N ILE A 175 11.45 -18.67 14.08
CA ILE A 175 12.65 -17.84 14.26
C ILE A 175 13.39 -18.26 15.52
N THR A 176 12.65 -18.48 16.62
CA THR A 176 13.24 -18.91 17.89
C THR A 176 13.91 -20.28 17.76
N ALA A 177 13.32 -21.20 17.00
CA ALA A 177 13.91 -22.51 16.71
C ALA A 177 15.23 -22.38 15.92
N ILE A 178 15.28 -21.47 14.93
CA ILE A 178 16.53 -21.19 14.18
C ILE A 178 17.61 -20.63 15.11
N ILE A 179 17.26 -19.69 15.98
CA ILE A 179 18.19 -19.14 16.97
C ILE A 179 18.73 -20.24 17.90
N GLN A 180 17.85 -21.12 18.38
CA GLN A 180 18.25 -22.26 19.20
C GLN A 180 19.21 -23.20 18.46
N GLN A 181 18.97 -23.46 17.18
CA GLN A 181 19.86 -24.28 16.36
C GLN A 181 21.22 -23.62 16.14
N ILE A 182 21.26 -22.31 15.87
CA ILE A 182 22.51 -21.55 15.78
C ILE A 182 23.29 -21.62 17.10
N LEU A 183 22.62 -21.46 18.24
CA LEU A 183 23.24 -21.59 19.55
C LEU A 183 23.81 -23.00 19.79
N GLN A 184 23.07 -24.05 19.41
CA GLN A 184 23.56 -25.43 19.51
C GLN A 184 24.80 -25.67 18.66
N THR A 185 24.85 -25.14 17.43
CA THR A 185 26.04 -25.21 16.58
C THR A 185 27.23 -24.49 17.22
N ILE A 186 27.02 -23.28 17.76
CA ILE A 186 28.09 -22.54 18.46
C ILE A 186 28.60 -23.29 19.70
N ILE A 187 27.71 -23.98 20.43
CA ILE A 187 28.09 -24.79 21.60
C ILE A 187 28.89 -26.02 21.16
N ALA A 188 28.52 -26.66 20.04
CA ALA A 188 29.20 -27.85 19.52
C ALA A 188 30.59 -27.53 18.94
N ASP A 189 30.71 -26.48 18.14
CA ASP A 189 31.97 -26.08 17.48
C ASP A 189 32.89 -25.29 18.42
N GLY A 190 32.35 -24.76 19.51
CA GLY A 190 33.04 -23.85 20.42
C GLY A 190 33.04 -22.40 19.92
N VAL A 191 33.18 -21.45 20.86
CA VAL A 191 33.17 -20.00 20.55
C VAL A 191 34.40 -19.57 19.73
N LYS A 192 35.46 -20.37 19.78
CA LYS A 192 36.75 -20.13 19.16
C LYS A 192 36.97 -21.18 18.06
N LEU A 193 37.06 -20.72 16.82
CA LEU A 193 37.53 -21.55 15.71
C LEU A 193 39.01 -21.25 15.48
N GLU A 194 39.83 -22.28 15.51
CA GLU A 194 41.26 -22.19 15.24
C GLU A 194 41.52 -22.63 13.79
N HIS A 195 42.12 -21.76 12.99
CA HIS A 195 42.56 -22.11 11.64
C HIS A 195 44.06 -21.80 11.49
N PRO A 196 44.78 -22.55 10.66
CA PRO A 196 46.17 -22.24 10.37
C PRO A 196 46.27 -20.84 9.74
N ALA A 197 47.21 -20.02 10.20
CA ALA A 197 47.52 -18.74 9.58
C ALA A 197 48.17 -19.02 8.23
N TRP A 198 47.59 -18.49 7.15
CA TRP A 198 48.13 -18.62 5.79
C TRP A 198 48.25 -17.25 5.14
N ALA A 199 49.32 -17.05 4.38
CA ALA A 199 49.56 -15.85 3.60
C ALA A 199 49.82 -16.23 2.14
N VAL A 200 49.34 -15.41 1.21
CA VAL A 200 49.59 -15.57 -0.22
C VAL A 200 50.77 -14.66 -0.59
N THR A 201 51.86 -15.25 -1.06
CA THR A 201 53.00 -14.50 -1.58
C THR A 201 52.67 -13.87 -2.94
N ARG A 202 53.42 -12.84 -3.35
CA ARG A 202 53.22 -12.12 -4.64
C ARG A 202 53.26 -13.02 -5.89
N GLU A 203 53.79 -14.22 -5.76
CA GLU A 203 53.96 -15.22 -6.83
C GLU A 203 52.79 -16.24 -6.86
N GLY A 204 51.84 -16.16 -5.93
CA GLY A 204 50.62 -16.98 -5.91
C GLY A 204 50.68 -18.22 -5.04
N ASP A 205 51.78 -18.47 -4.33
CA ASP A 205 51.92 -19.61 -3.43
C ASP A 205 51.31 -19.33 -2.04
N ILE A 206 50.70 -20.37 -1.45
CA ILE A 206 50.08 -20.32 -0.13
C ILE A 206 51.11 -20.81 0.89
N VAL A 207 51.58 -19.90 1.75
CA VAL A 207 52.54 -20.22 2.83
C VAL A 207 51.78 -20.31 4.15
N ILE A 208 51.87 -21.44 4.83
CA ILE A 208 51.35 -21.63 6.19
C ILE A 208 52.39 -21.08 7.17
N GLY A 209 51.96 -20.26 8.13
CA GLY A 209 52.83 -19.71 9.16
C GLY A 209 53.27 -20.78 10.15
N GLU A 210 54.55 -21.14 10.13
CA GLU A 210 55.17 -22.07 11.08
C GLU A 210 56.13 -21.31 12.00
N TYR A 211 56.16 -21.65 13.29
CA TYR A 211 57.19 -21.19 14.22
C TYR A 211 57.89 -22.41 14.86
N ALA A 212 59.17 -22.27 15.16
CA ALA A 212 59.93 -23.26 15.91
C ALA A 212 59.83 -22.94 17.41
N ASP A 213 59.32 -23.87 18.20
CA ASP A 213 59.18 -23.70 19.63
C ASP A 213 60.56 -23.79 20.32
N PHE A 214 60.90 -22.81 21.16
CA PHE A 214 62.28 -22.58 21.64
C PHE A 214 62.79 -23.65 22.64
N GLU A 215 61.89 -24.49 23.18
CA GLU A 215 62.23 -25.51 24.18
C GLU A 215 62.27 -26.95 23.64
N THR A 216 61.58 -27.25 22.53
CA THR A 216 61.45 -28.63 21.99
C THR A 216 61.94 -28.78 20.56
N GLY A 217 62.18 -27.70 19.82
CA GLY A 217 62.70 -27.74 18.45
C GLY A 217 61.71 -28.28 17.41
N GLU A 218 60.45 -28.54 17.79
CA GLU A 218 59.41 -28.98 16.87
C GLU A 218 58.75 -27.78 16.17
N LYS A 219 58.48 -27.93 14.87
CA LYS A 219 57.77 -26.94 14.07
C LYS A 219 56.28 -26.98 14.42
N ARG A 220 55.74 -25.88 14.94
CA ARG A 220 54.32 -25.73 15.25
C ARG A 220 53.69 -24.72 14.30
N ILE A 221 52.50 -25.05 13.82
CA ILE A 221 51.71 -24.17 12.96
C ILE A 221 51.09 -23.07 13.83
N ILE A 222 51.16 -21.82 13.37
CA ILE A 222 50.50 -20.69 14.02
C ILE A 222 49.00 -20.82 13.75
N MET A 223 48.23 -21.05 14.81
CA MET A 223 46.77 -21.12 14.75
C MET A 223 46.19 -19.73 15.07
N GLU A 224 45.53 -19.11 14.10
CA GLU A 224 44.77 -17.88 14.32
C GLU A 224 43.39 -18.23 14.90
N THR A 225 43.03 -17.56 15.99
CA THR A 225 41.71 -17.70 16.61
C THR A 225 40.74 -16.67 16.04
N LYS A 226 39.66 -17.14 15.40
CA LYS A 226 38.53 -16.28 15.00
C LYS A 226 37.28 -16.58 15.82
N ALA A 227 36.48 -15.53 16.04
CA ALA A 227 35.15 -15.68 16.60
C ALA A 227 34.25 -16.47 15.63
N HIS A 228 33.36 -17.29 16.18
CA HIS A 228 32.44 -18.10 15.39
C HIS A 228 31.63 -17.22 14.40
N PRO A 229 31.63 -17.52 13.08
CA PRO A 229 31.03 -16.66 12.06
C PRO A 229 29.52 -16.45 12.25
N LEU A 230 28.84 -17.38 12.94
CA LEU A 230 27.41 -17.29 13.25
C LEU A 230 27.05 -16.32 14.39
N LEU A 231 28.02 -15.80 15.17
CA LEU A 231 27.74 -14.83 16.23
C LEU A 231 27.19 -13.50 15.68
N LYS A 232 27.70 -13.06 14.53
CA LYS A 232 27.25 -11.81 13.88
C LYS A 232 25.81 -11.93 13.34
N PRO A 233 25.44 -12.98 12.58
CA PRO A 233 24.05 -13.25 12.23
C PRO A 233 23.12 -13.34 13.44
N LEU A 234 23.53 -14.01 14.52
CA LEU A 234 22.73 -14.13 15.74
C LEU A 234 22.44 -12.75 16.37
N GLN A 235 23.44 -11.87 16.44
CA GLN A 235 23.26 -10.50 16.93
C GLN A 235 22.30 -9.70 16.05
N GLU A 236 22.42 -9.83 14.72
CA GLU A 236 21.56 -9.15 13.76
C GLU A 236 20.10 -9.65 13.88
N PHE A 237 19.87 -10.96 14.03
CA PHE A 237 18.55 -11.53 14.26
C PHE A 237 17.91 -11.07 15.58
N LEU A 238 18.65 -11.06 16.69
CA LEU A 238 18.16 -10.58 17.98
C LEU A 238 17.80 -9.09 17.95
N SER A 239 18.62 -8.26 17.29
CA SER A 239 18.34 -6.82 17.16
C SER A 239 17.11 -6.52 16.31
N ARG A 240 16.94 -7.22 15.18
CA ARG A 240 15.84 -6.95 14.23
C ARG A 240 14.51 -7.53 14.72
N ASN A 241 14.52 -8.65 15.44
CA ASN A 241 13.30 -9.24 15.97
C ASN A 241 12.71 -8.42 17.13
N ASN A 242 13.56 -7.81 17.98
CA ASN A 242 13.08 -6.92 19.03
C ASN A 242 12.35 -5.68 18.50
N LEU A 243 12.77 -5.15 17.34
CA LEU A 243 12.10 -4.02 16.69
C LEU A 243 10.75 -4.42 16.08
N ALA A 244 10.65 -5.62 15.51
CA ALA A 244 9.42 -6.11 14.87
C ALA A 244 8.24 -6.28 15.85
N LEU A 245 8.49 -6.66 17.10
CA LEU A 245 7.45 -6.87 18.10
C LEU A 245 6.93 -5.57 18.73
N SER A 246 7.81 -4.58 18.95
CA SER A 246 7.43 -3.27 19.49
C SER A 246 6.70 -2.40 18.48
N ASP A 247 7.11 -2.42 17.19
CA ASP A 247 6.49 -1.61 16.14
C ASP A 247 5.14 -2.15 15.66
N MET A 248 4.86 -3.44 15.86
CA MET A 248 3.57 -4.04 15.49
C MET A 248 2.49 -3.92 16.56
N GLY A 249 2.74 -3.22 17.68
CA GLY A 249 1.76 -3.08 18.78
C GLY A 249 1.43 -4.41 19.49
N MET A 250 2.22 -5.47 19.27
CA MET A 250 1.91 -6.84 19.73
C MET A 250 2.54 -7.21 21.07
N THR A 251 3.24 -6.28 21.73
CA THR A 251 3.71 -6.54 23.10
C THR A 251 2.55 -6.35 24.08
N PRO A 252 2.44 -7.16 25.15
CA PRO A 252 1.37 -7.02 26.15
C PRO A 252 1.31 -5.60 26.75
N LYS A 253 2.42 -4.86 26.78
CA LYS A 253 2.46 -3.44 27.18
C LYS A 253 1.83 -2.49 26.17
N ALA A 254 1.97 -2.74 24.87
CA ALA A 254 1.33 -1.93 23.83
C ALA A 254 -0.18 -2.22 23.78
N ILE A 255 -0.56 -3.49 23.94
CA ILE A 255 -1.96 -3.91 24.07
C ILE A 255 -2.57 -3.34 25.36
N GLU A 256 -1.88 -3.38 26.50
CA GLU A 256 -2.34 -2.73 27.74
C GLU A 256 -2.45 -1.22 27.60
N GLN A 257 -1.56 -0.56 26.85
CA GLN A 257 -1.68 0.88 26.56
C GLN A 257 -2.87 1.20 25.65
N GLU A 258 -3.13 0.40 24.61
CA GLU A 258 -4.31 0.54 23.76
C GLU A 258 -5.61 0.18 24.52
N GLU A 259 -5.60 -0.85 25.36
CA GLU A 259 -6.73 -1.24 26.21
C GLU A 259 -6.98 -0.22 27.32
N GLN A 260 -5.93 0.42 27.87
CA GLN A 260 -6.08 1.57 28.79
C GLN A 260 -6.63 2.80 28.07
N GLN A 261 -6.29 3.02 26.80
CA GLN A 261 -6.90 4.07 25.96
C GLN A 261 -8.36 3.74 25.62
N MET A 262 -8.69 2.49 25.32
CA MET A 262 -10.06 2.01 25.10
C MET A 262 -10.91 2.01 26.38
N GLY A 263 -10.27 1.76 27.54
CA GLY A 263 -10.86 1.84 28.87
C GLY A 263 -11.19 3.27 29.31
N ARG A 264 -10.65 4.27 28.63
CA ARG A 264 -11.16 5.65 28.65
C ARG A 264 -12.25 5.81 27.60
N LEU A 265 -13.42 5.21 27.87
CA LEU A 265 -14.71 5.48 27.21
C LEU A 265 -14.60 5.79 25.71
N ALA A 266 -14.59 4.76 24.87
CA ALA A 266 -15.12 4.91 23.51
C ALA A 266 -16.57 5.42 23.61
N PRO A 267 -16.92 6.61 23.07
CA PRO A 267 -18.30 7.06 23.03
C PRO A 267 -19.05 6.14 22.06
N ALA A 268 -19.89 5.27 22.61
CA ALA A 268 -20.84 4.48 21.83
C ALA A 268 -21.89 5.43 21.23
N GLY A 269 -21.91 5.53 19.89
CA GLY A 269 -22.98 6.17 19.12
C GLY A 269 -22.95 7.70 19.13
N ASP A 270 -22.91 8.28 17.92
CA ASP A 270 -22.82 9.72 17.62
C ASP A 270 -21.67 10.43 18.34
N GLY A 271 -20.53 10.50 17.64
CA GLY A 271 -19.31 11.10 18.17
C GLY A 271 -19.57 12.47 18.80
N PRO A 272 -18.99 12.77 19.98
CA PRO A 272 -19.02 14.13 20.47
C PRO A 272 -18.23 14.94 19.44
N ARG A 273 -18.93 15.79 18.68
CA ARG A 273 -18.33 17.00 18.14
C ARG A 273 -17.46 17.52 19.27
N THR A 274 -16.16 17.67 19.04
CA THR A 274 -15.27 18.37 19.95
C THR A 274 -15.98 19.67 20.27
N LEU A 275 -16.67 19.70 21.41
CA LEU A 275 -17.48 20.84 21.81
C LEU A 275 -16.46 21.96 21.86
N SER A 276 -16.70 23.01 21.09
CA SER A 276 -15.86 24.20 21.17
C SER A 276 -15.81 24.61 22.65
N LEU A 277 -14.71 25.22 23.09
CA LEU A 277 -14.58 25.66 24.49
C LEU A 277 -15.80 26.48 24.94
N GLU A 278 -16.45 27.17 24.00
CA GLU A 278 -17.69 27.92 24.17
C GLU A 278 -18.90 27.01 24.44
N ASP A 279 -19.09 25.93 23.70
CA ASP A 279 -20.18 24.98 23.91
C ASP A 279 -20.03 24.21 25.24
N TYR A 280 -18.79 23.93 25.65
CA TYR A 280 -18.51 23.32 26.96
C TYR A 280 -18.82 24.29 28.09
N ALA A 281 -18.40 25.56 27.97
CA ALA A 281 -18.73 26.61 28.94
C ALA A 281 -20.25 26.84 29.04
N ALA A 282 -20.97 26.81 27.92
CA ALA A 282 -22.42 26.94 27.89
C ALA A 282 -23.13 25.78 28.62
N LYS A 283 -22.72 24.53 28.37
CA LYS A 283 -23.26 23.36 29.09
C LYS A 283 -22.89 23.36 30.57
N GLN A 284 -21.70 23.84 30.93
CA GLN A 284 -21.30 23.98 32.33
C GLN A 284 -22.16 25.04 33.04
N ALA A 285 -22.42 26.18 32.39
CA ALA A 285 -23.32 27.20 32.93
C ALA A 285 -24.76 26.69 33.10
N GLU A 286 -25.27 25.93 32.12
CA GLU A 286 -26.60 25.33 32.17
C GLU A 286 -26.73 24.32 33.32
N SER A 287 -25.74 23.44 33.50
CA SER A 287 -25.72 22.49 34.62
C SER A 287 -25.61 23.18 35.98
N MET A 288 -24.83 24.26 36.09
CA MET A 288 -24.77 25.07 37.32
C MET A 288 -26.11 25.77 37.61
N ALA A 289 -26.82 26.26 36.58
CA ALA A 289 -28.15 26.83 36.73
C ALA A 289 -29.17 25.79 37.19
N ALA A 290 -29.10 24.57 36.64
CA ALA A 290 -29.96 23.45 37.05
C ALA A 290 -29.70 23.02 38.51
N LEU A 291 -28.43 22.98 38.93
CA LEU A 291 -28.04 22.69 40.31
C LEU A 291 -28.56 23.77 41.27
N LYS A 292 -28.47 25.04 40.89
CA LYS A 292 -29.03 26.14 41.69
C LYS A 292 -30.54 25.99 41.87
N ALA A 293 -31.28 25.69 40.81
CA ALA A 293 -32.72 25.46 40.89
C ALA A 293 -33.08 24.25 41.78
N LEU A 294 -32.25 23.20 41.78
CA LEU A 294 -32.42 22.04 42.65
C LEU A 294 -32.15 22.39 44.12
N ALA A 295 -31.11 23.19 44.39
CA ALA A 295 -30.79 23.69 45.71
C ALA A 295 -31.89 24.63 46.26
N ASP A 296 -32.43 25.51 45.43
CA ASP A 296 -33.54 26.41 45.81
C ASP A 296 -34.81 25.61 46.15
N ARG A 297 -35.13 24.57 45.36
CA ARG A 297 -36.24 23.65 45.69
C ARG A 297 -35.98 22.85 46.97
N ALA A 298 -34.75 22.41 47.20
CA ALA A 298 -34.38 21.70 48.42
C ALA A 298 -34.50 22.61 49.66
N ASN A 299 -34.04 23.85 49.56
CA ASN A 299 -34.19 24.86 50.61
C ASN A 299 -35.66 25.20 50.87
N ALA A 300 -36.47 25.38 49.82
CA ALA A 300 -37.91 25.61 49.96
C ALA A 300 -38.63 24.42 50.61
N ARG A 301 -38.21 23.17 50.33
CA ARG A 301 -38.73 21.98 51.01
C ARG A 301 -38.29 21.93 52.47
N LYS A 302 -37.03 22.26 52.77
CA LYS A 302 -36.50 22.30 54.14
C LYS A 302 -37.23 23.34 55.01
N GLN A 303 -37.59 24.49 54.44
CA GLN A 303 -38.39 25.52 55.14
C GLN A 303 -39.86 25.11 55.36
N ARG A 304 -40.38 24.18 54.55
CA ARG A 304 -41.75 23.66 54.67
C ARG A 304 -41.81 22.33 55.43
N ASP A 305 -40.68 21.84 55.92
CA ASP A 305 -40.60 20.59 56.65
C ASP A 305 -41.28 20.78 58.02
N PRO A 306 -42.39 20.06 58.30
CA PRO A 306 -43.17 20.25 59.53
C PRO A 306 -42.34 20.00 60.78
N VAL A 307 -41.36 19.07 60.74
CA VAL A 307 -40.49 18.78 61.88
C VAL A 307 -39.58 19.96 62.20
N LEU A 308 -39.10 20.68 61.18
CA LEU A 308 -38.21 21.83 61.35
C LEU A 308 -38.98 23.06 61.85
N ILE A 309 -40.23 23.22 61.43
CA ILE A 309 -41.16 24.24 61.94
C ILE A 309 -41.53 23.95 63.40
N GLU A 310 -41.84 22.71 63.74
CA GLU A 310 -42.09 22.27 65.13
C GLU A 310 -40.85 22.48 66.00
N TYR A 311 -39.64 22.20 65.49
CA TYR A 311 -38.39 22.44 66.21
C TYR A 311 -38.09 23.93 66.41
N GLN A 312 -38.37 24.79 65.41
CA GLN A 312 -38.27 26.25 65.54
C GLN A 312 -39.33 26.84 66.49
N GLN A 313 -40.53 26.25 66.54
CA GLN A 313 -41.60 26.66 67.45
C GLN A 313 -41.35 26.18 68.89
N GLN A 314 -40.74 25.00 69.09
CA GLN A 314 -40.42 24.45 70.40
C GLN A 314 -39.15 25.05 71.01
N ASN A 315 -38.17 25.45 70.21
CA ASN A 315 -36.93 26.08 70.70
C ASN A 315 -37.00 27.61 70.81
N GLY A 316 -38.14 28.23 70.51
CA GLY A 316 -38.31 29.67 70.61
C GLY A 316 -37.55 30.42 69.51
N GLY A 317 -38.25 31.32 68.82
CA GLY A 317 -37.59 32.24 67.90
C GLY A 317 -36.61 33.11 68.67
N GLU A 318 -35.31 32.91 68.43
CA GLU A 318 -34.35 33.98 68.60
C GLU A 318 -34.44 34.89 67.37
N GLN A 319 -34.68 36.17 67.66
CA GLN A 319 -34.49 37.28 66.74
C GLN A 319 -33.07 37.29 66.16
#